data_AF-A0A6G3WN32-F1
#
_entry.id   AF-A0A6G3WN32-F1
#
_cell.length_a   1.000
_cell.length_b   1.000
_cell.length_c   1.000
_cell.angle_alpha   90.00
_cell.angle_beta   90.00
_cell.angle_gamma   90.00
#
_symmetry.space_group_name_H-M   'P 1'
#
loop_
_entity.id
_entity.type
_entity.pdbx_description
1 polymer ?
#
loop_
_entity_poly.entity_id
_entity_poly.type
_entity_poly.pdbx_seq_one_letter_code
_entity_poly.pdbx_strand_id
1 'polypeptide(L)'
;MSLDDDEGDDETDEGIQPEQSAITGGETDGLDPDEAWMAETEDAVGVVDRFWRSHWNDHFTGAYQSPSVFGAYVAGTPEAPSCGGEPAAPQNAFYCPQGDFIAWDAALMRDGYAQGDSWVYLVVAHEWAHAVQRRVLGLRSVAAELQADCLAGATLFGSEDLVFEQGDGDELAQALAALADETPWTRSEDHGDAEQRTSAFSTGGSDGIGACLPD
;
A
#
# COMPACT_ATOMS: atom_id res chain seq x y z
N MET A 1 7.96 -31.89 66.92
CA MET A 1 8.28 -32.51 65.62
C MET A 1 7.53 -31.66 64.61
N SER A 2 7.92 -30.45 64.21
CA SER A 2 9.24 -29.92 63.81
C SER A 2 9.93 -30.87 62.85
N LEU A 3 9.84 -30.59 61.55
CA LEU A 3 10.97 -30.18 60.71
C LEU A 3 10.44 -29.25 59.61
N ASP A 4 11.04 -28.06 59.57
CA ASP A 4 11.08 -27.10 58.46
C ASP A 4 11.87 -27.67 57.29
N ASP A 5 11.59 -27.22 56.06
CA ASP A 5 12.61 -26.93 55.05
C ASP A 5 12.04 -25.90 54.04
N ASP A 6 12.94 -25.00 53.70
CA ASP A 6 12.85 -23.67 53.10
C ASP A 6 13.02 -23.70 51.57
N GLU A 7 12.95 -22.51 50.94
CA GLU A 7 13.38 -22.16 49.57
C GLU A 7 12.31 -22.29 48.46
N GLY A 8 11.99 -21.26 47.66
CA GLY A 8 12.54 -19.91 47.52
C GLY A 8 11.70 -19.08 46.53
N ASP A 9 11.86 -17.76 46.64
CA ASP A 9 11.34 -16.76 45.70
C ASP A 9 12.06 -16.86 44.33
N ASP A 10 11.31 -16.73 43.24
CA ASP A 10 11.84 -16.27 41.94
C ASP A 10 10.80 -15.39 41.25
N GLU A 11 11.06 -14.09 41.27
CA GLU A 11 10.47 -13.12 40.35
C GLU A 11 11.03 -13.38 38.94
N THR A 12 10.19 -13.35 37.92
CA THR A 12 10.46 -13.01 36.50
C THR A 12 9.25 -13.49 35.68
N ASP A 13 8.80 -12.90 34.58
CA ASP A 13 9.27 -11.82 33.71
C ASP A 13 8.05 -11.42 32.86
N GLU A 14 8.03 -10.15 32.47
CA GLU A 14 7.03 -9.57 31.58
C GLU A 14 7.09 -10.24 30.20
N GLY A 15 5.96 -10.81 29.77
CA GLY A 15 5.77 -11.27 28.40
C GLY A 15 4.52 -10.64 27.81
N ILE A 16 4.50 -9.32 27.64
CA ILE A 16 3.55 -8.69 26.71
C ILE A 16 3.95 -9.20 25.32
N GLN A 17 3.23 -10.21 24.84
CA GLN A 17 3.29 -10.57 23.43
C GLN A 17 2.69 -9.39 22.66
N PRO A 18 3.38 -8.85 21.64
CA PRO A 18 2.72 -7.98 20.70
C PRO A 18 1.74 -8.87 19.93
N GLU A 19 0.46 -8.79 20.26
CA GLU A 19 -0.58 -9.27 19.36
C GLU A 19 -0.48 -8.41 18.10
N GLN A 20 0.23 -8.94 17.10
CA GLN A 20 0.14 -8.44 15.73
C GLN A 20 -1.28 -8.80 15.28
N SER A 21 -2.21 -7.90 15.58
CA SER A 21 -3.56 -7.97 15.04
C SER A 21 -3.39 -7.80 13.54
N ALA A 22 -3.71 -8.85 12.77
CA ALA A 22 -3.89 -8.70 11.35
C ALA A 22 -4.85 -7.53 11.11
N ILE A 23 -4.49 -6.64 10.20
CA ILE A 23 -5.39 -5.60 9.72
C ILE A 23 -6.36 -6.33 8.80
N THR A 24 -7.51 -6.69 9.34
CA THR A 24 -8.71 -6.86 8.51
C THR A 24 -8.91 -5.54 7.78
N GLY A 25 -9.38 -5.53 6.52
CA GLY A 25 -9.96 -4.29 5.95
C GLY A 25 -10.80 -3.65 7.05
N GLY A 26 -10.42 -2.44 7.46
CA GLY A 26 -10.63 -1.97 8.82
C GLY A 26 -12.10 -2.10 9.21
N GLU A 27 -12.39 -2.57 10.43
CA GLU A 27 -13.74 -2.50 10.99
C GLU A 27 -14.09 -1.01 11.21
N THR A 28 -14.45 -0.31 10.13
CA THR A 28 -14.90 1.09 10.11
C THR A 28 -16.36 1.21 10.55
N ASP A 29 -16.94 0.12 11.05
CA ASP A 29 -18.33 -0.01 11.48
C ASP A 29 -18.69 1.09 12.50
N GLY A 30 -19.43 2.08 12.02
CA GLY A 30 -19.92 3.21 12.82
C GLY A 30 -19.07 4.49 12.77
N LEU A 31 -18.01 4.55 11.96
CA LEU A 31 -17.30 5.80 11.66
C LEU A 31 -18.09 6.69 10.70
N ASP A 32 -17.85 8.01 10.78
CA ASP A 32 -18.27 8.92 9.71
C ASP A 32 -17.59 8.48 8.40
N PRO A 33 -18.29 8.45 7.25
CA PRO A 33 -17.65 8.21 5.96
C PRO A 33 -16.37 9.01 5.73
N ASP A 34 -16.29 10.26 6.21
CA ASP A 34 -15.08 11.08 6.09
C ASP A 34 -13.93 10.58 6.99
N GLU A 35 -14.22 9.90 8.11
CA GLU A 35 -13.23 9.27 9.00
C GLU A 35 -12.82 7.86 8.53
N ALA A 36 -13.75 7.12 7.90
CA ALA A 36 -13.55 5.73 7.50
C ALA A 36 -12.47 5.55 6.43
N TRP A 37 -12.51 6.32 5.32
CA TRP A 37 -11.50 6.20 4.26
C TRP A 37 -10.10 6.61 4.74
N MET A 38 -10.01 7.54 5.71
CA MET A 38 -8.73 7.94 6.31
C MET A 38 -8.16 6.80 7.16
N ALA A 39 -8.99 6.12 7.94
CA ALA A 39 -8.59 4.95 8.71
C ALA A 39 -8.06 3.83 7.80
N GLU A 40 -8.80 3.48 6.73
CA GLU A 40 -8.31 2.50 5.73
C GLU A 40 -6.98 2.91 5.10
N THR A 41 -6.76 4.20 4.93
CA THR A 41 -5.51 4.70 4.35
C THR A 41 -4.33 4.50 5.30
N GLU A 42 -4.53 4.72 6.61
CA GLU A 42 -3.51 4.44 7.63
C GLU A 42 -3.19 2.94 7.69
N ASP A 43 -4.24 2.11 7.61
CA ASP A 43 -4.16 0.66 7.59
C ASP A 43 -3.43 0.13 6.36
N ALA A 44 -3.79 0.61 5.16
CA ALA A 44 -3.10 0.30 3.91
C ALA A 44 -1.62 0.67 3.94
N VAL A 45 -1.28 1.86 4.46
CA VAL A 45 0.12 2.28 4.66
C VAL A 45 0.86 1.32 5.58
N GLY A 46 0.23 0.89 6.68
CA GLY A 46 0.80 -0.06 7.63
C GLY A 46 1.05 -1.43 7.00
N VAL A 47 0.06 -1.98 6.28
CA VAL A 47 0.14 -3.25 5.55
C VAL A 47 1.29 -3.22 4.55
N VAL A 48 1.35 -2.20 3.70
CA VAL A 48 2.35 -2.10 2.64
C VAL A 48 3.76 -1.92 3.20
N ASP A 49 3.94 -1.07 4.23
CA ASP A 49 5.26 -0.89 4.85
C ASP A 49 5.78 -2.17 5.49
N ARG A 50 4.92 -2.88 6.24
CA ARG A 50 5.31 -4.12 6.92
C ARG A 50 5.64 -5.22 5.92
N PHE A 51 4.85 -5.38 4.86
CA PHE A 51 5.15 -6.32 3.78
C PHE A 51 6.55 -6.08 3.21
N TRP A 52 6.85 -4.85 2.78
CA TRP A 52 8.16 -4.54 2.20
C TRP A 52 9.30 -4.69 3.21
N ARG A 53 9.08 -4.32 4.47
CA ARG A 53 10.07 -4.49 5.54
C ARG A 53 10.43 -5.96 5.78
N SER A 54 9.44 -6.84 5.73
CA SER A 54 9.62 -8.28 5.93
C SER A 54 10.25 -8.97 4.72
N HIS A 55 9.82 -8.61 3.51
CA HIS A 55 10.19 -9.34 2.28
C HIS A 55 11.32 -8.71 1.46
N TRP A 56 11.83 -7.54 1.84
CA TRP A 56 12.86 -6.84 1.07
C TRP A 56 14.08 -7.73 0.77
N ASN A 57 14.60 -8.40 1.79
CA ASN A 57 15.84 -9.17 1.68
C ASN A 57 15.66 -10.55 1.02
N ASP A 58 14.41 -10.95 0.72
CA ASP A 58 14.12 -12.15 -0.06
C ASP A 58 14.45 -11.94 -1.54
N HIS A 59 14.38 -10.68 -2.00
CA HIS A 59 14.52 -10.32 -3.42
C HIS A 59 15.64 -9.31 -3.69
N PHE A 60 15.95 -8.43 -2.74
CA PHE A 60 16.86 -7.31 -2.93
C PHE A 60 17.97 -7.29 -1.88
N THR A 61 19.08 -6.66 -2.22
CA THR A 61 20.19 -6.44 -1.29
C THR A 61 20.06 -5.08 -0.60
N GLY A 62 20.66 -4.94 0.59
CA GLY A 62 20.70 -3.67 1.32
C GLY A 62 19.55 -3.54 2.31
N ALA A 63 19.39 -2.35 2.90
CA ALA A 63 18.32 -2.10 3.85
C ALA A 63 17.11 -1.49 3.13
N TYR A 64 15.92 -2.02 3.41
CA TYR A 64 14.66 -1.38 3.05
C TYR A 64 14.54 -0.02 3.75
N GLN A 65 14.04 0.96 3.03
CA GLN A 65 13.67 2.26 3.55
C GLN A 65 12.28 2.61 3.03
N SER A 66 11.33 2.93 3.87
CA SER A 66 10.00 3.38 3.42
C SER A 66 10.07 4.76 2.75
N PRO A 67 9.19 5.10 1.79
CA PRO A 67 8.94 6.49 1.45
C PRO A 67 8.34 7.22 2.67
N SER A 68 8.43 8.54 2.69
CA SER A 68 7.60 9.33 3.60
C SER A 68 6.14 9.29 3.13
N VAL A 69 5.20 9.39 4.06
CA VAL A 69 3.78 9.55 3.72
C VAL A 69 3.41 11.01 3.92
N PHE A 70 3.22 11.75 2.82
CA PHE A 70 2.57 13.06 2.90
C PHE A 70 1.08 12.86 3.23
N GLY A 71 0.47 11.88 2.56
CA GLY A 71 -0.92 11.51 2.76
C GLY A 71 -1.88 12.30 1.89
N ALA A 72 -3.07 12.56 2.43
CA ALA A 72 -4.14 13.24 1.73
C ALA A 72 -3.83 14.73 1.50
N TYR A 73 -4.12 15.21 0.29
CA TYR A 73 -4.10 16.64 -0.04
C TYR A 73 -5.41 17.09 -0.69
N VAL A 74 -5.64 18.40 -0.71
CA VAL A 74 -6.71 19.02 -1.49
C VAL A 74 -6.07 19.85 -2.58
N ALA A 75 -6.26 19.48 -3.85
CA ALA A 75 -5.61 20.16 -4.96
C ALA A 75 -5.92 21.68 -5.00
N GLY A 76 -4.89 22.49 -5.23
CA GLY A 76 -5.01 23.94 -5.35
C GLY A 76 -5.00 24.72 -4.03
N THR A 77 -4.88 24.06 -2.87
CA THR A 77 -4.67 24.76 -1.59
C THR A 77 -3.18 25.03 -1.31
N PRO A 78 -2.85 26.00 -0.43
CA PRO A 78 -1.46 26.26 -0.04
C PRO A 78 -0.76 25.08 0.66
N GLU A 79 -1.52 24.15 1.23
CA GLU A 79 -1.02 22.97 1.93
C GLU A 79 -0.72 21.81 0.98
N ALA A 80 -1.27 21.81 -0.23
CA ALA A 80 -1.04 20.76 -1.21
C ALA A 80 0.45 20.64 -1.58
N PRO A 81 1.01 19.42 -1.67
CA PRO A 81 2.41 19.25 -1.96
C PRO A 81 2.72 19.64 -3.41
N SER A 82 4.01 19.85 -3.70
CA SER A 82 4.52 19.90 -5.06
C SER A 82 5.58 18.84 -5.25
N CYS A 83 5.71 18.32 -6.48
CA CYS A 83 6.77 17.40 -6.83
C CYS A 83 7.66 18.02 -7.91
N GLY A 84 8.92 18.30 -7.56
CA GLY A 84 9.86 18.93 -8.50
C GLY A 84 9.45 20.33 -8.97
N GLY A 85 8.59 21.03 -8.20
CA GLY A 85 8.06 22.35 -8.55
C GLY A 85 6.69 22.35 -9.21
N GLU A 86 6.19 21.18 -9.61
CA GLU A 86 4.83 21.02 -10.14
C GLU A 86 3.83 20.78 -9.00
N PRO A 87 2.73 21.57 -8.89
CA PRO A 87 1.71 21.38 -7.88
C PRO A 87 0.99 20.02 -8.02
N ALA A 88 0.62 19.41 -6.89
CA ALA A 88 -0.22 18.23 -6.88
C ALA A 88 -1.58 18.49 -7.54
N ALA A 89 -2.01 17.53 -8.37
CA ALA A 89 -3.19 17.67 -9.21
C ALA A 89 -4.45 17.06 -8.58
N PRO A 90 -5.66 17.56 -8.91
CA PRO A 90 -6.90 16.93 -8.42
C PRO A 90 -7.08 15.53 -9.01
N GLN A 91 -7.83 14.67 -8.32
CA GLN A 91 -8.11 13.29 -8.75
C GLN A 91 -6.84 12.49 -9.08
N ASN A 92 -5.76 12.69 -8.32
CA ASN A 92 -4.48 12.03 -8.59
C ASN A 92 -3.88 11.42 -7.31
N ALA A 93 -3.08 10.38 -7.49
CA ALA A 93 -2.13 9.90 -6.50
C ALA A 93 -0.74 9.85 -7.15
N PHE A 94 0.32 9.99 -6.35
CA PHE A 94 1.67 9.93 -6.89
C PHE A 94 2.71 9.63 -5.81
N TYR A 95 3.75 8.91 -6.22
CA TYR A 95 5.07 8.94 -5.59
C TYR A 95 5.92 10.09 -6.15
N CYS A 96 6.41 10.97 -5.27
CA CYS A 96 7.32 12.05 -5.62
C CYS A 96 8.79 11.63 -5.50
N PRO A 97 9.54 11.50 -6.61
CA PRO A 97 10.89 10.99 -6.55
C PRO A 97 11.93 12.00 -6.00
N GLN A 98 11.64 13.31 -6.04
CA GLN A 98 12.52 14.36 -5.52
C GLN A 98 12.42 14.52 -4.00
N GLY A 99 11.24 14.26 -3.44
CA GLY A 99 10.97 14.34 -2.01
C GLY A 99 10.92 12.98 -1.30
N ASP A 100 10.93 11.87 -2.04
CA ASP A 100 10.73 10.50 -1.55
C ASP A 100 9.50 10.39 -0.65
N PHE A 101 8.34 10.83 -1.16
CA PHE A 101 7.06 10.71 -0.47
C PHE A 101 5.94 10.26 -1.40
N ILE A 102 4.91 9.63 -0.83
CA ILE A 102 3.65 9.35 -1.51
C ILE A 102 2.57 10.33 -1.05
N ALA A 103 1.67 10.71 -1.96
CA ALA A 103 0.56 11.61 -1.72
C ALA A 103 -0.64 11.27 -2.60
N TRP A 104 -1.85 11.59 -2.14
CA TRP A 104 -3.10 11.34 -2.87
C TRP A 104 -4.12 12.44 -2.63
N ASP A 105 -4.91 12.75 -3.66
CA ASP A 105 -6.00 13.70 -3.55
C ASP A 105 -7.12 13.10 -2.69
N ALA A 106 -7.62 13.89 -1.74
CA ALA A 106 -8.64 13.44 -0.79
C ALA A 106 -9.96 13.07 -1.49
N ALA A 107 -10.31 13.74 -2.60
CA ALA A 107 -11.52 13.39 -3.34
C ALA A 107 -11.35 12.07 -4.12
N LEU A 108 -10.16 11.79 -4.67
CA LEU A 108 -9.85 10.49 -5.27
C LEU A 108 -10.08 9.35 -4.27
N MET A 109 -9.53 9.47 -3.06
CA MET A 109 -9.62 8.41 -2.06
C MET A 109 -11.03 8.24 -1.52
N ARG A 110 -11.72 9.35 -1.18
CA ARG A 110 -13.09 9.30 -0.67
C ARG A 110 -14.08 8.77 -1.70
N ASP A 111 -14.01 9.25 -2.94
CA ASP A 111 -14.93 8.85 -4.00
C ASP A 111 -14.63 7.41 -4.47
N GLY A 112 -13.36 6.99 -4.41
CA GLY A 112 -12.93 5.60 -4.61
C GLY A 112 -13.41 4.65 -3.53
N TYR A 113 -13.23 5.02 -2.25
CA TYR A 113 -13.71 4.26 -1.10
C TYR A 113 -15.23 4.01 -1.15
N ALA A 114 -16.01 4.98 -1.66
CA ALA A 114 -17.45 4.80 -1.86
C ALA A 114 -17.82 3.70 -2.88
N GLN A 115 -16.86 3.19 -3.66
CA GLN A 115 -17.01 2.07 -4.59
C GLN A 115 -16.46 0.74 -4.02
N GLY A 116 -15.77 0.78 -2.89
CA GLY A 116 -15.09 -0.36 -2.28
C GLY A 116 -13.84 0.09 -1.53
N ASP A 117 -13.60 -0.45 -0.34
CA ASP A 117 -12.47 -0.06 0.51
C ASP A 117 -11.12 -0.50 -0.08
N SER A 118 -11.13 -1.58 -0.86
CA SER A 118 -10.01 -2.11 -1.61
C SER A 118 -9.38 -1.10 -2.58
N TRP A 119 -10.14 -0.07 -2.97
CA TRP A 119 -9.61 1.06 -3.73
C TRP A 119 -8.43 1.74 -3.02
N VAL A 120 -8.57 1.95 -1.70
CA VAL A 120 -7.57 2.64 -0.88
C VAL A 120 -6.26 1.84 -0.87
N TYR A 121 -6.36 0.53 -0.63
CA TYR A 121 -5.21 -0.38 -0.62
C TYR A 121 -4.52 -0.44 -1.98
N LEU A 122 -5.28 -0.52 -3.07
CA LEU A 122 -4.73 -0.52 -4.43
C LEU A 122 -3.91 0.75 -4.70
N VAL A 123 -4.47 1.93 -4.44
CA VAL A 123 -3.80 3.21 -4.70
C VAL A 123 -2.53 3.32 -3.86
N VAL A 124 -2.60 3.04 -2.55
CA VAL A 124 -1.43 3.11 -1.66
C VAL A 124 -0.35 2.14 -2.11
N ALA A 125 -0.69 0.88 -2.39
CA ALA A 125 0.28 -0.14 -2.81
C ALA A 125 0.93 0.19 -4.17
N HIS A 126 0.17 0.75 -5.12
CA HIS A 126 0.68 1.20 -6.41
C HIS A 126 1.71 2.33 -6.26
N GLU A 127 1.38 3.38 -5.51
CA GLU A 127 2.33 4.49 -5.30
C GLU A 127 3.56 4.07 -4.50
N TRP A 128 3.39 3.14 -3.55
CA TRP A 128 4.53 2.57 -2.83
C TRP A 128 5.43 1.75 -3.74
N ALA A 129 4.86 1.04 -4.72
CA ALA A 129 5.63 0.30 -5.70
C ALA A 129 6.55 1.22 -6.52
N HIS A 130 6.13 2.44 -6.88
CA HIS A 130 7.04 3.42 -7.49
C HIS A 130 8.22 3.81 -6.59
N ALA A 131 8.01 3.84 -5.27
CA ALA A 131 9.08 4.05 -4.31
C ALA A 131 10.08 2.88 -4.34
N VAL A 132 9.59 1.64 -4.38
CA VAL A 132 10.40 0.41 -4.52
C VAL A 132 11.18 0.41 -5.84
N GLN A 133 10.53 0.75 -6.94
CA GLN A 133 11.15 0.91 -8.25
C GLN A 133 12.29 1.92 -8.26
N ARG A 134 12.24 2.94 -7.37
CA ARG A 134 13.36 3.88 -7.22
C ARG A 134 14.56 3.31 -6.48
N ARG A 135 14.31 2.37 -5.57
CA ARG A 135 15.33 1.78 -4.69
C ARG A 135 16.10 0.67 -5.40
N VAL A 136 15.49 0.02 -6.39
CA VAL A 136 16.05 -1.13 -7.10
C VAL A 136 16.43 -0.77 -8.54
N LEU A 137 17.71 -0.94 -8.88
CA LEU A 137 18.16 -0.78 -10.26
C LEU A 137 17.49 -1.83 -11.15
N GLY A 138 16.93 -1.40 -12.29
CA GLY A 138 16.27 -2.28 -13.25
C GLY A 138 14.75 -2.36 -13.12
N LEU A 139 14.16 -1.93 -12.00
CA LEU A 139 12.70 -1.86 -11.82
C LEU A 139 12.08 -0.56 -12.35
N ARG A 140 12.61 -0.01 -13.45
CA ARG A 140 12.06 1.18 -14.13
C ARG A 140 12.04 0.92 -15.62
N SER A 141 11.35 -0.15 -16.02
CA SER A 141 11.29 -0.60 -17.41
C SER A 141 10.35 0.29 -18.24
N VAL A 142 10.22 -0.03 -19.54
CA VAL A 142 9.33 0.66 -20.50
C VAL A 142 7.85 0.63 -20.07
N ALA A 143 7.48 -0.26 -19.15
CA ALA A 143 6.12 -0.36 -18.58
C ALA A 143 6.16 -0.20 -17.05
N ALA A 144 6.76 0.91 -16.58
CA ALA A 144 6.93 1.18 -15.15
C ALA A 144 5.62 1.10 -14.37
N GLU A 145 4.52 1.59 -14.94
CA GLU A 145 3.18 1.57 -14.34
C GLU A 145 2.62 0.15 -14.18
N LEU A 146 2.72 -0.69 -15.22
CA LEU A 146 2.29 -2.09 -15.13
C LEU A 146 3.14 -2.89 -14.14
N GLN A 147 4.44 -2.59 -14.04
CA GLN A 147 5.26 -3.19 -13.01
C GLN A 147 4.85 -2.71 -11.61
N ALA A 148 4.43 -1.46 -11.44
CA ALA A 148 3.89 -0.96 -10.18
C ALA A 148 2.60 -1.69 -9.80
N ASP A 149 1.68 -1.90 -10.76
CA ASP A 149 0.48 -2.73 -10.55
C ASP A 149 0.84 -4.18 -10.15
N CYS A 150 1.81 -4.80 -10.82
CA CYS A 150 2.30 -6.13 -10.45
C CYS A 150 2.83 -6.16 -9.01
N LEU A 151 3.71 -5.23 -8.66
CA LEU A 151 4.27 -5.14 -7.30
C LEU A 151 3.20 -4.84 -6.25
N ALA A 152 2.17 -4.06 -6.59
CA ALA A 152 1.02 -3.81 -5.73
C ALA A 152 0.24 -5.11 -5.48
N GLY A 153 -0.04 -5.90 -6.53
CA GLY A 153 -0.67 -7.21 -6.39
C GLY A 153 0.14 -8.16 -5.52
N ALA A 154 1.46 -8.25 -5.75
CA ALA A 154 2.36 -9.05 -4.93
C ALA A 154 2.38 -8.61 -3.45
N THR A 155 2.26 -7.30 -3.21
CA THR A 155 2.20 -6.73 -1.86
C THR A 155 0.91 -7.10 -1.14
N LEU A 156 -0.25 -6.88 -1.77
CA LEU A 156 -1.53 -7.08 -1.11
C LEU A 156 -1.80 -8.57 -0.87
N PHE A 157 -1.58 -9.43 -1.87
CA PHE A 157 -1.83 -10.88 -1.74
C PHE A 157 -0.72 -11.61 -0.97
N GLY A 158 0.47 -11.03 -0.87
CA GLY A 158 1.58 -11.58 -0.10
C GLY A 158 1.64 -11.12 1.35
N SER A 159 0.82 -10.14 1.75
CA SER A 159 0.83 -9.62 3.12
C SER A 159 0.11 -10.55 4.10
N GLU A 160 0.80 -10.94 5.17
CA GLU A 160 0.20 -11.69 6.29
C GLU A 160 -0.68 -10.80 7.17
N ASP A 161 -0.51 -9.48 7.07
CA ASP A 161 -1.23 -8.49 7.86
C ASP A 161 -2.51 -8.00 7.18
N LEU A 162 -2.84 -8.50 5.99
CA LEU A 162 -4.06 -8.14 5.25
C LEU A 162 -4.99 -9.34 5.16
N VAL A 163 -6.23 -9.17 5.61
CA VAL A 163 -7.28 -10.18 5.44
C VAL A 163 -8.32 -9.63 4.46
N PHE A 164 -8.44 -10.29 3.31
CA PHE A 164 -9.47 -9.97 2.32
C PHE A 164 -10.86 -10.39 2.79
N GLU A 165 -11.81 -9.48 2.66
CA GLU A 165 -13.22 -9.72 2.89
C GLU A 165 -13.92 -10.30 1.65
N GLN A 166 -15.19 -10.66 1.83
CA GLN A 166 -16.00 -11.07 0.69
C GLN A 166 -16.38 -9.85 -0.14
N GLY A 167 -15.72 -9.69 -1.28
CA GLY A 167 -16.02 -8.63 -2.24
C GLY A 167 -14.77 -7.94 -2.75
N ASP A 168 -13.72 -7.89 -1.94
CA ASP A 168 -12.49 -7.15 -2.19
C ASP A 168 -11.83 -7.49 -3.53
N GLY A 169 -11.84 -8.77 -3.92
CA GLY A 169 -11.32 -9.18 -5.22
C GLY A 169 -12.08 -8.54 -6.40
N ASP A 170 -13.40 -8.44 -6.28
CA ASP A 170 -14.24 -7.78 -7.29
C ASP A 170 -14.08 -6.26 -7.22
N GLU A 171 -13.87 -5.69 -6.04
CA GLU A 171 -13.60 -4.25 -5.84
C GLU A 171 -12.24 -3.85 -6.43
N LEU A 172 -11.18 -4.63 -6.21
CA LEU A 172 -9.86 -4.43 -6.81
C LEU A 172 -9.95 -4.45 -8.35
N ALA A 173 -10.68 -5.41 -8.92
CA ALA A 173 -10.88 -5.48 -10.36
C ALA A 173 -11.64 -4.26 -10.91
N GLN A 174 -12.66 -3.79 -10.19
CA GLN A 174 -13.41 -2.58 -10.54
C GLN A 174 -12.53 -1.32 -10.42
N ALA A 175 -11.73 -1.20 -9.37
CA ALA A 175 -10.83 -0.08 -9.16
C ALA A 175 -9.74 0.00 -10.24
N LEU A 176 -9.12 -1.15 -10.59
CA LEU A 176 -8.16 -1.23 -11.70
C LEU A 176 -8.77 -0.79 -13.03
N ALA A 177 -10.01 -1.21 -13.32
CA ALA A 177 -10.72 -0.79 -14.52
C ALA A 177 -11.06 0.71 -14.52
N ALA A 178 -11.58 1.24 -13.40
CA ALA A 178 -11.95 2.65 -13.28
C ALA A 178 -10.73 3.58 -13.40
N LEU A 179 -9.61 3.20 -12.77
CA LEU A 179 -8.36 3.97 -12.79
C LEU A 179 -7.62 3.85 -14.13
N ALA A 180 -7.96 2.87 -14.98
CA ALA A 180 -7.37 2.73 -16.32
C ALA A 180 -7.97 3.69 -17.35
N ASP A 181 -9.23 4.09 -17.20
CA ASP A 181 -9.98 4.74 -18.28
C ASP A 181 -10.08 6.27 -18.20
N GLU A 182 -9.89 6.95 -17.06
CA GLU A 182 -10.10 8.41 -17.01
C GLU A 182 -9.26 9.17 -15.95
N THR A 183 -8.23 9.92 -16.37
CA THR A 183 -7.83 11.27 -15.89
C THR A 183 -6.72 11.86 -16.80
N PRO A 184 -6.48 13.19 -16.81
CA PRO A 184 -5.34 13.80 -17.53
C PRO A 184 -3.95 13.28 -17.11
N TRP A 185 -3.85 12.62 -15.96
CA TRP A 185 -2.62 12.06 -15.41
C TRP A 185 -2.50 10.54 -15.60
N THR A 186 -3.56 9.85 -16.03
CA THR A 186 -3.58 8.40 -16.33
C THR A 186 -3.67 8.11 -17.83
N ARG A 187 -3.04 8.90 -18.70
CA ARG A 187 -3.14 8.65 -20.15
C ARG A 187 -2.68 7.22 -20.46
N SER A 188 -3.51 6.45 -21.16
CA SER A 188 -3.31 5.02 -21.45
C SER A 188 -2.00 4.69 -22.21
N GLU A 189 -1.38 5.67 -22.86
CA GLU A 189 -0.05 5.54 -23.47
C GLU A 189 1.07 5.34 -22.43
N ASP A 190 0.85 5.79 -21.18
CA ASP A 190 1.83 5.75 -20.09
C ASP A 190 1.50 4.64 -19.05
N HIS A 191 0.20 4.34 -18.80
CA HIS A 191 -0.24 3.41 -17.74
C HIS A 191 -0.76 2.03 -18.20
N GLY A 192 -0.99 1.84 -19.50
CA GLY A 192 -1.65 0.65 -20.05
C GLY A 192 -3.17 0.69 -19.93
N ASP A 193 -3.85 -0.21 -20.64
CA ASP A 193 -5.30 -0.36 -20.58
C ASP A 193 -5.75 -1.19 -19.37
N ALA A 194 -7.06 -1.22 -19.10
CA ALA A 194 -7.64 -1.95 -17.97
C ALA A 194 -7.25 -3.44 -17.94
N GLU A 195 -7.15 -4.08 -19.12
CA GLU A 195 -6.79 -5.49 -19.23
C GLU A 195 -5.31 -5.70 -18.86
N GLN A 196 -4.43 -4.85 -19.36
CA GLN A 196 -3.00 -4.88 -19.05
C GLN A 196 -2.74 -4.67 -17.55
N ARG A 197 -3.39 -3.67 -16.94
CA ARG A 197 -3.27 -3.37 -15.52
C ARG A 197 -3.75 -4.53 -14.66
N THR A 198 -4.94 -5.06 -14.96
CA THR A 198 -5.51 -6.22 -14.26
C THR A 198 -4.63 -7.45 -14.40
N SER A 199 -4.11 -7.70 -15.60
CA SER A 199 -3.20 -8.83 -15.87
C SER A 199 -1.90 -8.69 -15.07
N ALA A 200 -1.30 -7.50 -15.03
CA ALA A 200 -0.06 -7.26 -14.30
C ALA A 200 -0.27 -7.42 -12.79
N PHE A 201 -1.30 -6.78 -12.24
CA PHE A 201 -1.68 -6.91 -10.83
C PHE A 201 -1.94 -8.37 -10.44
N SER A 202 -2.70 -9.11 -11.25
CA SER A 202 -2.99 -10.54 -11.01
C SER A 202 -1.74 -11.41 -11.06
N THR A 203 -0.78 -11.08 -11.94
CA THR A 203 0.51 -11.79 -12.03
C THR A 203 1.27 -11.67 -10.71
N GLY A 204 1.41 -10.46 -10.19
CA GLY A 204 2.07 -10.27 -8.90
C GLY A 204 1.31 -10.90 -7.74
N GLY A 205 -0.02 -10.81 -7.74
CA GLY A 205 -0.84 -11.40 -6.67
C GLY A 205 -0.78 -12.93 -6.62
N SER A 206 -0.58 -13.60 -7.76
CA SER A 206 -0.49 -15.06 -7.84
C SER A 206 0.93 -15.61 -7.74
N ASP A 207 1.90 -14.93 -8.35
CA ASP A 207 3.27 -15.42 -8.51
C ASP A 207 4.31 -14.63 -7.68
N GLY A 208 3.86 -13.61 -6.92
CA GLY A 208 4.67 -12.82 -5.99
C GLY A 208 5.64 -11.84 -6.67
N ILE A 209 6.53 -11.24 -5.85
CA ILE A 209 7.48 -10.18 -6.30
C ILE A 209 8.34 -10.66 -7.46
N GLY A 210 8.77 -11.93 -7.44
CA GLY A 210 9.65 -12.51 -8.46
C GLY A 210 9.12 -12.40 -9.89
N ALA A 211 7.80 -12.52 -10.08
CA ALA A 211 7.17 -12.40 -11.39
C ALA A 211 7.12 -10.96 -11.93
N CYS A 212 7.32 -9.97 -11.06
CA CYS A 212 7.34 -8.56 -11.42
C CYS A 212 8.76 -8.05 -11.78
N LEU A 213 9.79 -8.87 -11.58
CA LEU A 213 11.18 -8.49 -11.85
C LEU A 213 11.55 -8.76 -13.32
N PRO A 214 12.44 -7.96 -13.91
CA PRO A 214 13.00 -8.28 -15.23
C PRO A 214 13.83 -9.57 -15.16
N ASP A 215 13.85 -10.31 -16.28
CA ASP A 215 14.67 -11.52 -16.49
C ASP A 215 16.19 -11.29 -16.29
#